data_AF-A0A7K4G0E3-F1
#
_entry.id   AF-A0A7K4G0E3-F1
#
_cell.length_a   1.000
_cell.length_b   1.000
_cell.length_c   1.000
_cell.angle_alpha   90.00
_cell.angle_beta   90.00
_cell.angle_gamma   90.00
#
_symmetry.space_group_name_H-M   'P 1'
#
loop_
_entity.id
_entity.type
_entity.pdbx_description
1 polymer ?
#
loop_
_entity_poly.entity_id
_entity_poly.type
_entity_poly.pdbx_seq_one_letter_code
_entity_poly.pdbx_strand_id
1 'polypeptide(L)'
;MNKTMMDILACPIDKNHPLELYEIKEKNNIVSEGALFCSKCSRFYPIIEEIPIMLPDELRNKEQEMEFLTSNKKNLPEKIITMANPWHL
;
A
#
# COMPACT_ATOMS: atom_id res chain seq x y z
N MET A 1 -7.04 -8.91 -1.16
CA MET A 1 -7.94 -7.75 -1.06
C MET A 1 -8.86 -7.80 -2.25
N ASN A 2 -10.16 -7.84 -2.02
CA ASN A 2 -11.14 -7.80 -3.09
C ASN A 2 -11.12 -6.40 -3.75
N LYS A 3 -10.94 -6.34 -5.07
CA LYS A 3 -10.87 -5.06 -5.80
C LYS A 3 -12.14 -4.22 -5.67
N THR A 4 -13.30 -4.83 -5.40
CA THR A 4 -14.55 -4.06 -5.18
C THR A 4 -14.51 -3.17 -3.94
N MET A 5 -13.54 -3.37 -3.03
CA MET A 5 -13.35 -2.48 -1.88
C MET A 5 -12.71 -1.14 -2.28
N MET A 6 -12.08 -1.03 -3.45
CA MET A 6 -11.42 0.20 -3.90
C MET A 6 -12.35 1.41 -3.99
N ASP A 7 -13.64 1.17 -4.23
CA ASP A 7 -14.65 2.23 -4.36
C ASP A 7 -14.95 2.93 -3.03
N ILE A 8 -14.63 2.30 -1.89
CA ILE A 8 -14.92 2.81 -0.55
C ILE A 8 -13.68 3.17 0.26
N LEU A 9 -12.50 2.66 -0.13
CA LEU A 9 -11.26 2.86 0.63
C LEU A 9 -10.66 4.24 0.39
N ALA A 10 -10.63 5.05 1.44
CA ALA A 10 -9.94 6.34 1.48
C ALA A 10 -8.71 6.26 2.38
N CYS A 11 -7.77 7.20 2.20
CA CYS A 11 -6.60 7.30 3.06
C CYS A 11 -7.02 7.54 4.53
N PRO A 12 -6.52 6.75 5.50
CA PRO A 12 -6.83 6.92 6.93
C PRO A 12 -6.31 8.24 7.53
N ILE A 13 -5.38 8.92 6.86
CA ILE A 13 -4.75 10.15 7.37
C ILE A 13 -5.46 11.41 6.89
N ASP A 14 -5.69 11.53 5.58
CA ASP A 14 -6.20 12.76 4.96
C ASP A 14 -7.56 12.58 4.26
N LYS A 15 -8.13 11.38 4.35
CA LYS A 15 -9.43 10.98 3.76
C LYS A 15 -9.48 11.12 2.25
N ASN A 16 -8.33 11.20 1.58
CA ASN A 16 -8.27 11.30 0.13
C ASN A 16 -8.75 10.01 -0.54
N HIS A 17 -9.48 10.18 -1.64
CA HIS A 17 -9.97 9.13 -2.52
C HIS A 17 -9.92 9.64 -3.98
N PRO A 18 -9.59 8.79 -4.97
CA PRO A 18 -9.24 7.37 -4.85
C PRO A 18 -7.79 7.15 -4.38
N LEU A 19 -7.54 5.97 -3.83
CA LEU A 19 -6.18 5.44 -3.62
C LEU A 19 -5.71 4.74 -4.91
N GLU A 20 -4.44 4.88 -5.23
CA GLU A 20 -3.82 4.17 -6.35
C GLU A 20 -3.48 2.73 -5.91
N LEU A 21 -3.95 1.73 -6.64
CA LEU A 21 -3.67 0.32 -6.38
C LEU A 21 -2.54 -0.18 -7.26
N TYR A 22 -1.52 -0.78 -6.64
CA TYR A 22 -0.42 -1.48 -7.28
C TYR A 22 -0.49 -2.96 -6.96
N GLU A 23 -0.71 -3.77 -7.97
CA GLU A 23 -0.94 -5.20 -7.83
C GLU A 23 0.36 -5.94 -8.13
N ILE A 24 0.80 -6.78 -7.19
CA ILE A 24 2.01 -7.59 -7.34
C ILE A 24 1.63 -9.05 -7.60
N LYS A 25 0.67 -9.57 -6.82
CA LYS A 25 0.07 -10.89 -7.02
C LYS A 25 -1.44 -10.77 -6.97
N GLU A 26 -2.10 -11.27 -7.99
CA GLU A 26 -3.56 -11.27 -8.11
C GLU A 26 -4.06 -12.67 -8.51
N LYS A 27 -5.20 -13.09 -7.95
CA LYS A 27 -6.00 -14.20 -8.46
C LYS A 27 -7.49 -13.90 -8.30
N ASN A 28 -8.29 -14.13 -9.35
CA ASN A 28 -9.76 -14.03 -9.31
C ASN A 28 -10.28 -12.70 -8.68
N ASN A 29 -9.75 -11.55 -9.11
CA ASN A 29 -10.14 -10.24 -8.58
C ASN A 29 -9.77 -9.99 -7.10
N ILE A 30 -8.90 -10.85 -6.55
CA ILE A 30 -8.33 -10.74 -5.21
C ILE A 30 -6.84 -10.50 -5.33
N VAL A 31 -6.38 -9.36 -4.82
CA VAL A 31 -4.95 -9.00 -4.75
C VAL A 31 -4.35 -9.62 -3.49
N SER A 32 -3.49 -10.63 -3.61
CA SER A 32 -2.84 -11.27 -2.46
C SER A 32 -1.61 -10.51 -1.98
N GLU A 33 -0.93 -9.82 -2.87
CA GLU A 33 0.19 -8.95 -2.55
C GLU A 33 0.15 -7.69 -3.42
N GLY A 34 0.39 -6.53 -2.83
CA GLY A 34 0.25 -5.25 -3.52
C GLY A 34 0.48 -4.06 -2.60
N ALA A 35 0.25 -2.86 -3.09
CA ALA A 35 0.28 -1.64 -2.28
C ALA A 35 -0.82 -0.67 -2.72
N LEU A 36 -1.43 -0.01 -1.74
CA LEU A 36 -2.25 1.18 -1.97
C LEU A 36 -1.37 2.42 -1.78
N PHE A 37 -1.58 3.46 -2.55
CA PHE A 37 -0.85 4.71 -2.43
C PHE A 37 -1.79 5.92 -2.46
N CYS A 38 -1.58 6.84 -1.52
CA CYS A 38 -2.28 8.11 -1.51
C CYS A 38 -1.43 9.17 -2.23
N SER A 39 -1.94 9.67 -3.36
CA SER A 39 -1.30 10.74 -4.14
C SER A 39 -1.24 12.09 -3.43
N LYS A 40 -2.04 12.30 -2.38
CA LYS A 40 -2.13 13.57 -1.65
C LYS A 40 -1.11 13.68 -0.51
N CYS A 41 -1.01 12.67 0.36
CA CYS A 41 -0.04 12.67 1.47
C CYS A 41 1.17 11.76 1.25
N SER A 42 1.30 11.18 0.06
CA SER A 42 2.40 10.30 -0.36
C SER A 42 2.59 9.07 0.52
N ARG A 43 1.57 8.64 1.25
CA ARG A 43 1.64 7.41 2.06
C ARG A 43 1.30 6.19 1.23
N PHE A 44 1.99 5.10 1.50
CA PHE A 44 1.60 3.79 0.99
C PHE A 44 1.01 2.92 2.11
N TYR A 45 0.27 1.89 1.72
CA TYR A 45 -0.28 0.86 2.61
C TYR A 45 -0.06 -0.51 1.95
N PRO A 46 0.72 -1.42 2.54
CA PRO A 46 0.98 -2.72 1.95
C PRO A 46 -0.26 -3.61 2.02
N ILE A 47 -0.44 -4.45 1.00
CA ILE A 47 -1.40 -5.56 0.98
C ILE A 47 -0.57 -6.83 1.13
N ILE A 48 -0.75 -7.53 2.25
CA ILE A 48 -0.03 -8.76 2.58
C ILE A 48 -1.07 -9.82 2.91
N GLU A 49 -0.94 -11.00 2.31
CA GLU A 49 -1.89 -12.11 2.48
C GLU A 49 -3.35 -11.66 2.27
N GLU A 50 -3.57 -10.89 1.21
CA GLU A 50 -4.87 -10.34 0.85
C GLU A 50 -5.43 -9.24 1.80
N ILE A 51 -4.71 -8.87 2.86
CA ILE A 51 -5.15 -7.89 3.85
C ILE A 51 -4.45 -6.54 3.60
N PRO A 52 -5.19 -5.45 3.30
CA PRO A 52 -4.62 -4.11 3.25
C PRO A 52 -4.34 -3.60 4.68
N ILE A 53 -3.08 -3.30 5.00
CA ILE A 53 -2.66 -2.81 6.31
C ILE A 53 -2.71 -1.27 6.31
N MET A 54 -3.87 -0.71 6.67
CA MET A 54 -4.15 0.74 6.64
C MET A 54 -4.08 1.38 8.03
N LEU A 55 -2.98 1.16 8.74
CA LEU A 55 -2.79 1.69 10.08
C LEU A 55 -2.30 3.16 10.07
N PRO A 56 -2.69 3.98 11.06
CA PRO A 56 -2.05 5.27 11.33
C PRO A 56 -0.55 5.10 11.61
N ASP A 57 0.25 6.13 11.31
CA ASP A 57 1.72 6.06 11.37
C ASP A 57 2.27 5.57 12.71
N GLU A 58 1.63 5.93 13.82
CA GLU A 58 2.02 5.53 15.19
C GLU A 58 1.91 4.02 15.45
N LEU A 59 1.06 3.33 14.69
CA LEU A 59 0.79 1.89 14.84
C LEU A 59 1.47 1.05 13.75
N ARG A 60 2.25 1.66 12.86
CA ARG A 60 2.92 0.96 11.76
C ARG A 60 4.18 0.26 12.24
N ASN A 61 4.39 -0.98 11.77
CA ASN A 61 5.62 -1.72 12.03
C ASN A 61 6.66 -1.42 10.94
N LYS A 62 7.70 -0.66 11.30
CA LYS A 62 8.76 -0.27 10.36
C LYS A 62 9.51 -1.46 9.76
N GLU A 63 9.83 -2.48 10.56
CA GLU A 63 10.60 -3.63 10.09
C GLU A 63 9.84 -4.41 9.02
N GLN A 64 8.56 -4.71 9.28
CA GLN A 64 7.69 -5.39 8.33
C GLN A 64 7.52 -4.61 7.02
N GLU A 65 7.40 -3.28 7.10
CA GLU A 65 7.24 -2.46 5.90
C GLU A 65 8.53 -2.35 5.08
N MET A 66 9.68 -2.23 5.75
CA MET A 66 10.97 -2.23 5.06
C MET A 66 11.26 -3.58 4.38
N GLU A 67 10.87 -4.69 5.01
CA GLU A 67 10.96 -6.03 4.41
C GLU A 67 10.04 -6.16 3.18
N PHE A 68 8.80 -5.68 3.29
CA PHE A 68 7.86 -5.63 2.17
C PHE A 68 8.42 -4.82 0.99
N LEU A 69 8.94 -3.61 1.24
CA LEU A 69 9.52 -2.75 0.22
C LEU A 69 10.74 -3.40 -0.45
N THR A 70 11.61 -4.04 0.33
CA THR A 70 12.81 -4.72 -0.17
C THR A 70 12.44 -5.90 -1.06
N SER A 71 11.49 -6.72 -0.61
CA SER A 71 11.04 -7.91 -1.33
C SER A 71 10.32 -7.57 -2.64
N ASN A 72 9.62 -6.44 -2.67
CA ASN A 72 8.80 -6.02 -3.79
C ASN A 72 9.37 -4.86 -4.60
N LYS A 73 10.63 -4.47 -4.36
CA LYS A 73 11.30 -3.32 -4.98
C LYS A 73 11.16 -3.24 -6.50
N LYS A 74 11.21 -4.39 -7.19
CA LYS A 74 11.13 -4.47 -8.66
C LYS A 74 9.72 -4.32 -9.21
N ASN A 75 8.71 -4.61 -8.40
CA ASN A 75 7.29 -4.63 -8.80
C ASN A 75 6.54 -3.37 -8.35
N LEU A 76 7.10 -2.63 -7.39
CA LEU A 76 6.54 -1.38 -6.91
C LEU A 76 7.01 -0.19 -7.75
N PRO A 77 6.16 0.85 -7.92
CA PRO A 77 6.54 2.06 -8.63
C PRO A 77 7.63 2.83 -7.87
N GLU A 78 8.46 3.55 -8.60
CA GLU A 78 9.59 4.31 -8.06
C GLU A 78 9.16 5.29 -6.95
N LYS A 79 8.01 5.96 -7.10
CA LYS A 79 7.49 6.88 -6.09
C LYS A 79 7.23 6.24 -4.72
N ILE A 80 6.90 4.94 -4.67
CA ILE A 80 6.76 4.23 -3.40
C ILE A 80 8.14 3.91 -2.83
N ILE A 81 9.05 3.47 -3.70
CA ILE A 81 10.39 3.06 -3.30
C ILE A 81 11.26 4.22 -2.82
N THR A 82 11.12 5.43 -3.39
CA THR A 82 12.05 6.54 -3.14
C THR A 82 11.46 7.71 -2.37
N MET A 83 10.12 7.82 -2.28
CA MET A 83 9.46 9.03 -1.75
C MET A 83 8.27 8.76 -0.82
N ALA A 84 7.91 7.49 -0.57
CA ALA A 84 6.74 7.22 0.24
C ALA A 84 6.94 7.55 1.72
N ASN A 85 5.84 7.97 2.33
CA ASN A 85 5.69 8.10 3.76
C ASN A 85 5.08 6.83 4.37
N PRO A 86 5.41 6.52 5.62
CA PRO A 86 6.49 7.10 6.42
C PRO A 86 7.87 6.56 6.03
N TRP A 87 7.93 5.39 5.39
CA TRP A 87 9.18 4.69 5.07
C TRP A 87 9.32 4.47 3.57
N HIS A 88 10.56 4.53 3.10
CA HIS A 88 11.01 4.27 1.73
C HIS A 88 12.44 3.70 1.79
N LEU A 89 12.91 3.11 0.68
CA LEU A 89 14.25 2.49 0.58
C LEU A 89 15.35 3.50 0.21
#